data_AF-T0Z814-F1
#
_entry.id   AF-T0Z814-F1
#
_cell.length_a   1.000
_cell.length_b   1.000
_cell.length_c   1.000
_cell.angle_alpha   90.00
_cell.angle_beta   90.00
_cell.angle_gamma   90.00
#
_symmetry.space_group_name_H-M   'P 1'
#
loop_
_entity.id
_entity.type
_entity.pdbx_description
1 polymer ?
#
loop_
_entity_poly.entity_id
_entity_poly.type
_entity_poly.pdbx_seq_one_letter_code
_entity_poly.pdbx_strand_id
1 'polypeptide(L)'
;MGGFFAVSLGGNLRKTRRAFDRALRLLLSNRNLALTGCSPVLRTDPWEIVAPAFLNRVVTGYSRIGAPGLWELLVRTERREIRRGKGKLWPRTLDLDFLLFEGPLSQRKDLLLPHPRLSSRPDLLRLLETANRSPRSALLHVGKIRPSAGSP
;
A
#
# COMPACT_ATOMS: atom_id res chain seq x y z
N MET A 1 -14.80 0.38 14.49
CA MET A 1 -13.73 1.28 14.96
C MET A 1 -12.76 1.54 13.82
N GLY A 2 -12.28 2.78 13.72
CA GLY A 2 -11.24 3.19 12.78
C GLY A 2 -9.86 3.19 13.43
N GLY A 3 -8.83 3.60 12.69
CA GLY A 3 -7.46 3.70 13.20
C GLY A 3 -6.45 4.11 12.15
N PHE A 4 -5.18 4.09 12.52
CA PHE A 4 -4.07 4.38 11.61
C PHE A 4 -4.04 3.39 10.45
N PHE A 5 -3.63 3.85 9.27
CA PHE A 5 -3.41 2.98 8.12
C PHE A 5 -2.19 3.40 7.30
N ALA A 6 -1.64 2.45 6.56
CA ALA A 6 -0.65 2.70 5.53
C ALA A 6 -1.03 1.97 4.23
N VAL A 7 -0.86 2.65 3.10
CA VAL A 7 -1.15 2.13 1.76
C VAL A 7 0.01 2.45 0.85
N SER A 8 0.45 1.46 0.07
CA SER A 8 1.41 1.67 -1.01
C SER A 8 0.68 1.95 -2.32
N LEU A 9 1.27 2.81 -3.14
CA LEU A 9 0.91 3.03 -4.53
C LEU A 9 2.05 2.53 -5.39
N GLY A 10 1.78 1.59 -6.28
CA GLY A 10 2.75 1.00 -7.21
C GLY A 10 2.31 1.14 -8.66
N GLY A 11 3.26 1.26 -9.60
CA GLY A 11 2.95 1.16 -11.02
C GLY A 11 4.17 1.33 -11.91
N ASN A 12 4.14 0.75 -13.10
CA ASN A 12 5.29 0.72 -14.03
C ASN A 12 4.92 1.09 -15.47
N LEU A 13 3.74 1.69 -15.67
CA LEU A 13 3.29 2.13 -16.99
C LEU A 13 3.41 3.65 -17.16
N ARG A 14 3.39 4.07 -18.43
CA ARG A 14 3.18 5.49 -18.76
C ARG A 14 1.90 5.98 -18.09
N LYS A 15 1.96 7.17 -17.48
CA LYS A 15 0.90 7.81 -16.69
C LYS A 15 0.76 7.32 -15.23
N THR A 16 1.67 6.49 -14.70
CA THR A 16 1.65 6.08 -13.27
C THR A 16 1.58 7.26 -12.30
N ARG A 17 2.40 8.31 -12.50
CA ARG A 17 2.34 9.53 -11.65
C ARG A 17 0.94 10.16 -11.65
N ARG A 18 0.33 10.31 -12.83
CA ARG A 18 -1.04 10.84 -12.94
C ARG A 18 -2.09 9.93 -12.28
N ALA A 19 -1.90 8.62 -12.32
CA ALA A 19 -2.76 7.67 -11.63
C ALA A 19 -2.61 7.80 -10.10
N PHE A 20 -1.38 8.01 -9.60
CA PHE A 20 -1.13 8.29 -8.19
C PHE A 20 -1.86 9.57 -7.76
N ASP A 21 -1.72 10.67 -8.51
CA ASP A 21 -2.35 11.96 -8.18
C ASP A 21 -3.89 11.87 -8.16
N ARG A 22 -4.48 11.01 -8.99
CA ARG A 22 -5.93 10.79 -8.99
C ARG A 22 -6.38 9.90 -7.84
N ALA A 23 -5.66 8.82 -7.56
CA ALA A 23 -5.93 7.97 -6.39
C ALA A 23 -5.84 8.78 -5.09
N LEU A 24 -4.80 9.59 -4.92
CA LEU A 24 -4.65 10.44 -3.75
C LEU A 24 -5.77 11.47 -3.61
N ARG A 25 -6.20 12.11 -4.71
CA ARG A 25 -7.37 13.02 -4.68
C ARG A 25 -8.65 12.31 -4.25
N LEU A 26 -8.89 11.09 -4.74
CA LEU A 26 -10.04 10.29 -4.33
C LEU A 26 -9.99 9.96 -2.83
N LEU A 27 -8.82 9.54 -2.31
CA LEU A 27 -8.65 9.25 -0.88
C LEU A 27 -8.82 10.51 -0.03
N LEU A 28 -8.24 11.65 -0.42
CA LEU A 28 -8.36 12.94 0.26
C LEU A 28 -9.79 13.48 0.29
N SER A 29 -10.58 13.21 -0.76
CA SER A 29 -11.98 13.63 -0.82
C SER A 29 -12.91 12.82 0.10
N ASN A 30 -12.43 11.72 0.67
CA ASN A 30 -13.24 10.87 1.53
C ASN A 30 -13.22 11.39 2.97
N ARG A 31 -14.35 11.91 3.45
CA ARG A 31 -14.52 12.45 4.82
C ARG A 31 -14.19 11.48 5.96
N ASN A 32 -14.09 10.18 5.66
CA ASN A 32 -13.72 9.16 6.64
C ASN A 32 -12.21 8.95 6.73
N LEU A 33 -11.41 9.54 5.85
CA LEU A 33 -9.97 9.43 5.83
C LEU A 33 -9.32 10.78 6.11
N ALA A 34 -8.23 10.75 6.86
CA ALA A 34 -7.33 11.88 7.04
C ALA A 34 -5.91 11.43 6.70
N LEU A 35 -5.37 11.85 5.56
CA LEU A 35 -3.99 11.54 5.20
C LEU A 35 -3.04 12.43 6.00
N THR A 36 -2.06 11.83 6.67
CA THR A 36 -1.12 12.51 7.56
C THR A 36 0.32 12.40 7.07
N GLY A 37 0.59 11.52 6.11
CA GLY A 37 1.93 11.30 5.60
C GLY A 37 1.96 10.82 4.15
N CYS A 38 2.99 11.22 3.43
CA CYS A 38 3.23 10.83 2.04
C CYS A 38 4.73 10.79 1.79
N SER A 39 5.24 9.65 1.31
CA SER A 39 6.64 9.51 0.95
C SER A 39 6.95 10.21 -0.39
N PRO A 40 8.25 10.44 -0.68
CA PRO A 40 8.71 10.62 -2.05
C PRO A 40 8.29 9.44 -2.96
N VAL A 41 8.32 9.66 -4.27
CA VAL A 41 8.23 8.55 -5.23
C VAL A 41 9.61 7.93 -5.36
N LEU A 42 9.72 6.64 -5.13
CA LEU A 42 10.93 5.85 -5.34
C LEU A 42 10.78 5.02 -6.61
N ARG A 43 11.84 4.96 -7.41
CA ARG A 43 11.94 4.02 -8.52
C ARG A 43 12.66 2.77 -8.04
N THR A 44 12.06 1.60 -8.20
CA THR A 44 12.64 0.33 -7.78
C THR A 44 12.58 -0.68 -8.92
N ASP A 45 13.48 -1.65 -8.90
CA ASP A 45 13.36 -2.79 -9.80
C ASP A 45 12.14 -3.65 -9.42
N PRO A 46 11.57 -4.41 -10.37
CA PRO A 46 10.49 -5.33 -10.06
C PRO A 46 10.98 -6.42 -9.10
N TRP A 47 10.12 -6.82 -8.17
CA TRP A 47 10.47 -7.82 -7.16
C TRP A 47 10.38 -9.27 -7.67
N GLU A 48 9.30 -9.60 -8.41
CA GLU A 48 8.93 -11.01 -8.71
C GLU A 48 8.79 -11.31 -10.21
N ILE A 49 8.93 -10.28 -11.07
CA ILE A 49 8.60 -10.39 -12.49
C ILE A 49 9.65 -9.69 -13.34
N VAL A 50 9.91 -10.20 -14.54
CA VAL A 50 10.70 -9.45 -15.53
C VAL A 50 9.80 -8.34 -16.09
N ALA A 51 10.01 -7.11 -15.62
CA ALA A 51 9.23 -5.94 -16.01
C ALA A 51 10.07 -4.66 -15.98
N PRO A 52 9.60 -3.55 -16.56
CA PRO A 52 10.20 -2.25 -16.32
C PRO A 52 10.12 -1.89 -14.83
N ALA A 53 11.08 -1.07 -14.39
CA ALA A 53 11.13 -0.52 -13.04
C ALA A 53 9.78 0.12 -12.64
N PHE A 54 9.41 -0.09 -11.39
CA PHE A 54 8.20 0.46 -10.78
C PHE A 54 8.48 1.81 -10.15
N LEU A 55 7.48 2.68 -10.19
CA LEU A 55 7.35 3.79 -9.25
C LEU A 55 6.55 3.29 -8.05
N ASN A 56 7.07 3.55 -6.86
CA ASN A 56 6.45 3.21 -5.60
C ASN A 56 6.37 4.44 -4.70
N ARG A 57 5.29 4.54 -3.91
CA ARG A 57 5.06 5.56 -2.88
C ARG A 57 4.26 4.94 -1.75
N VAL A 58 4.44 5.43 -0.54
CA VAL A 58 3.57 5.10 0.60
C VAL A 58 2.85 6.34 1.08
N VAL A 59 1.58 6.17 1.43
CA VAL A 59 0.79 7.17 2.17
C VAL A 59 0.28 6.57 3.46
N THR A 60 0.18 7.42 4.47
CA THR A 60 -0.28 7.07 5.81
C THR A 60 -1.37 8.04 6.24
N GLY A 61 -2.21 7.59 7.17
CA GLY A 61 -3.33 8.39 7.65
C GLY A 61 -4.13 7.70 8.73
N TYR A 62 -5.25 8.33 9.09
CA TYR A 62 -6.25 7.78 9.99
C TYR A 62 -7.57 7.58 9.26
N SER A 63 -8.20 6.45 9.53
CA SER A 63 -9.50 6.09 9.00
C SER A 63 -10.54 6.08 10.13
N ARG A 64 -11.75 6.55 9.85
CA ARG A 64 -12.94 6.39 10.71
C ARG A 64 -13.70 5.09 10.40
N ILE A 65 -13.41 4.46 9.27
CA ILE A 65 -13.97 3.16 8.86
C ILE A 65 -12.98 2.03 9.17
N GLY A 66 -13.50 0.84 9.44
CA GLY A 66 -12.69 -0.34 9.71
C GLY A 66 -11.95 -0.86 8.48
N ALA A 67 -10.99 -1.77 8.70
CA ALA A 67 -10.16 -2.35 7.65
C ALA A 67 -10.96 -2.91 6.46
N PRO A 68 -12.08 -3.64 6.61
CA PRO A 68 -12.85 -4.14 5.46
C PRO A 68 -13.41 -3.01 4.57
N GLY A 69 -13.91 -1.93 5.18
CA GLY A 69 -14.44 -0.79 4.43
C GLY A 69 -13.34 0.01 3.73
N LEU A 70 -12.18 0.15 4.37
CA LEU A 70 -11.01 0.76 3.75
C LEU A 70 -10.49 -0.10 2.59
N TRP A 71 -10.43 -1.42 2.75
CA TRP A 71 -10.07 -2.35 1.68
C TRP A 71 -10.98 -2.21 0.45
N GLU A 72 -12.30 -2.17 0.65
CA GLU A 72 -13.25 -1.98 -0.44
C GLU A 72 -13.07 -0.62 -1.15
N LEU A 73 -12.77 0.43 -0.40
CA LEU A 73 -12.45 1.75 -0.96
C LEU A 73 -11.17 1.71 -1.81
N LEU A 74 -10.12 1.02 -1.34
CA LEU A 74 -8.87 0.87 -2.07
C LEU A 74 -9.08 0.07 -3.36
N VAL A 75 -9.75 -1.07 -3.30
CA VAL A 75 -10.09 -1.88 -4.47
C VAL A 75 -10.91 -1.06 -5.50
N ARG A 76 -11.89 -0.28 -5.04
CA ARG A 76 -12.67 0.60 -5.93
C ARG A 76 -11.81 1.70 -6.54
N THR A 77 -10.89 2.28 -5.77
CA THR A 77 -9.98 3.34 -6.24
C THR A 77 -9.02 2.80 -7.29
N GLU A 78 -8.42 1.64 -7.03
CA GLU A 78 -7.54 0.96 -7.98
C GLU A 78 -8.27 0.67 -9.29
N ARG A 79 -9.46 0.05 -9.24
CA ARG A 79 -10.25 -0.28 -10.43
C ARG A 79 -10.58 0.93 -11.32
N ARG A 80 -10.71 2.13 -10.75
CA ARG A 80 -10.97 3.37 -11.50
C ARG A 80 -9.75 3.88 -12.26
N GLU A 81 -8.56 3.68 -11.71
CA GLU A 81 -7.31 4.25 -12.25
C GLU A 81 -6.41 3.22 -12.95
N ILE A 82 -6.69 1.94 -12.75
CA ILE A 82 -5.89 0.85 -13.30
C ILE A 82 -6.08 0.75 -14.81
N ARG A 83 -4.95 0.83 -15.53
CA ARG A 83 -4.83 0.41 -16.92
C ARG A 83 -3.86 -0.74 -16.93
N ARG A 84 -4.25 -1.86 -17.53
CA ARG A 84 -3.41 -3.05 -17.68
C ARG A 84 -2.79 -3.08 -19.06
N GLY A 85 -1.49 -3.38 -19.14
CA GLY A 85 -0.80 -3.67 -20.40
C GLY A 85 -1.21 -5.03 -20.98
N LYS A 86 -0.83 -5.31 -22.24
CA LYS A 86 -0.92 -6.65 -22.83
C LYS A 86 0.24 -7.52 -22.32
N GLY A 87 -0.02 -8.78 -21.95
CA GLY A 87 1.01 -9.77 -21.60
C GLY A 87 0.85 -10.43 -20.23
N LYS A 88 1.61 -11.53 -19.99
CA LYS A 88 1.55 -12.39 -18.79
C LYS A 88 1.99 -11.71 -17.47
N LEU A 89 2.76 -10.62 -17.54
CA LEU A 89 3.41 -9.98 -16.38
C LEU A 89 2.85 -8.57 -16.17
N TRP A 90 1.60 -8.54 -15.71
CA TRP A 90 0.63 -7.43 -15.71
C TRP A 90 1.20 -6.03 -15.38
N PRO A 91 1.68 -5.28 -16.38
CA PRO A 91 2.08 -3.90 -16.20
C PRO A 91 0.82 -3.10 -15.85
N ARG A 92 0.91 -2.22 -14.85
CA ARG A 92 -0.24 -1.45 -14.39
C ARG A 92 0.11 -0.01 -14.07
N THR A 93 -0.84 0.89 -14.29
CA THR A 93 -0.67 2.31 -13.94
C THR A 93 -0.81 2.55 -12.44
N LEU A 94 -1.56 1.72 -11.73
CA LEU A 94 -1.78 1.79 -10.30
C LEU A 94 -2.00 0.39 -9.71
N ASP A 95 -1.40 0.17 -8.57
CA ASP A 95 -1.56 -0.95 -7.64
C ASP A 95 -1.69 -0.34 -6.24
N LEU A 96 -2.71 -0.72 -5.47
CA LEU A 96 -2.91 -0.24 -4.11
C LEU A 96 -2.74 -1.39 -3.11
N ASP A 97 -1.56 -1.50 -2.50
CA ASP A 97 -1.32 -2.48 -1.44
C ASP A 97 -1.72 -1.90 -0.07
N PHE A 98 -2.65 -2.55 0.62
CA PHE A 98 -3.02 -2.17 1.98
C PHE A 98 -1.99 -2.75 2.96
N LEU A 99 -1.07 -1.90 3.43
CA LEU A 99 0.12 -2.34 4.16
C LEU A 99 -0.14 -2.60 5.64
N LEU A 100 -0.80 -1.66 6.31
CA LEU A 100 -0.99 -1.67 7.76
C LEU A 100 -2.34 -1.07 8.12
N PHE A 101 -2.94 -1.59 9.18
CA PHE A 101 -4.09 -1.00 9.84
C PHE A 101 -3.98 -1.19 11.35
N GLU A 102 -4.20 -0.14 12.11
CA GLU A 102 -4.34 -0.19 13.55
C GLU A 102 -5.82 -0.36 13.89
N GLY A 103 -6.17 -1.47 14.54
CA GLY A 103 -7.54 -1.81 14.90
C GLY A 103 -7.80 -3.30 14.79
N PRO A 104 -9.05 -3.74 14.95
CA PRO A 104 -9.42 -5.14 14.82
C PRO A 104 -9.03 -5.68 13.44
N LEU A 105 -8.22 -6.74 13.43
CA LEU A 105 -7.86 -7.42 12.19
C LEU A 105 -9.09 -8.07 11.58
N SER A 106 -9.13 -8.10 10.25
CA SER A 106 -10.20 -8.78 9.53
C SER A 106 -9.98 -10.29 9.57
N GLN A 107 -11.06 -11.07 9.72
CA GLN A 107 -11.03 -12.53 9.50
C GLN A 107 -11.15 -12.90 8.02
N ARG A 108 -11.21 -11.91 7.12
CA ARG A 108 -11.31 -12.11 5.68
C ARG A 108 -10.02 -12.70 5.13
N LYS A 109 -10.15 -13.80 4.38
CA LYS A 109 -9.02 -14.46 3.71
C LYS A 109 -8.35 -13.58 2.65
N ASP A 110 -9.07 -12.63 2.07
CA ASP A 110 -8.59 -11.69 1.05
C ASP A 110 -7.99 -10.39 1.65
N LEU A 111 -7.98 -10.22 2.98
CA LEU A 111 -7.46 -9.04 3.65
C LEU A 111 -6.56 -9.45 4.81
N LEU A 112 -5.28 -9.66 4.49
CA LEU A 112 -4.24 -10.02 5.46
C LEU A 112 -3.48 -8.75 5.87
N LEU A 113 -3.54 -8.41 7.15
CA LEU A 113 -2.90 -7.23 7.74
C LEU A 113 -2.10 -7.61 8.99
N PRO A 114 -0.86 -7.11 9.16
CA PRO A 114 -0.04 -6.41 8.17
C PRO A 114 0.12 -7.18 6.85
N HIS A 115 0.38 -6.47 5.76
CA HIS A 115 0.55 -7.11 4.46
C HIS A 115 1.68 -8.16 4.54
N PRO A 116 1.43 -9.42 4.15
CA PRO A 116 2.35 -10.53 4.44
C PRO A 116 3.72 -10.39 3.75
N ARG A 117 3.78 -9.65 2.64
CA ARG A 117 5.02 -9.36 1.90
C ARG A 117 5.67 -8.03 2.27
N LEU A 118 5.18 -7.31 3.28
CA LEU A 118 5.75 -6.01 3.63
C LEU A 118 7.18 -6.15 4.18
N SER A 119 7.41 -7.15 5.05
CA SER A 119 8.73 -7.38 5.65
C SER A 119 9.79 -7.82 4.65
N SER A 120 9.40 -8.43 3.53
CA SER A 120 10.30 -8.81 2.45
C SER A 120 10.53 -7.71 1.41
N ARG A 121 9.87 -6.54 1.52
CA ARG A 121 10.01 -5.42 0.56
C ARG A 121 10.72 -4.22 1.22
N PRO A 122 12.08 -4.22 1.31
CA PRO A 122 12.83 -3.20 2.03
C PRO A 122 12.60 -1.78 1.52
N ASP A 123 12.40 -1.62 0.21
CA ASP A 123 12.05 -0.33 -0.39
C ASP A 123 10.71 0.22 0.14
N LEU A 124 9.71 -0.65 0.31
CA LEU A 124 8.43 -0.24 0.89
C LEU A 124 8.56 0.09 2.36
N LEU A 125 9.39 -0.64 3.11
CA LEU A 125 9.67 -0.32 4.52
C LEU A 125 10.30 1.06 4.66
N ARG A 126 11.30 1.38 3.82
CA ARG A 126 11.94 2.69 3.79
C ARG A 126 10.96 3.80 3.41
N LEU A 127 10.11 3.56 2.40
CA LEU A 127 9.06 4.51 2.01
C LEU A 127 8.03 4.71 3.12
N LEU A 128 7.65 3.64 3.81
CA LEU A 128 6.73 3.70 4.95
C LEU A 128 7.33 4.51 6.09
N GLU A 129 8.60 4.28 6.45
CA GLU A 129 9.31 5.07 7.44
C GLU A 129 9.36 6.54 7.05
N THR A 130 9.66 6.84 5.79
CA THR A 130 9.71 8.23 5.29
C THR A 130 8.32 8.90 5.27
N ALA A 131 7.27 8.15 4.94
CA ALA A 131 5.89 8.64 4.99
C ALA A 131 5.43 8.88 6.43
N ASN A 132 5.98 8.15 7.39
CA ASN A 132 5.50 8.14 8.76
C ASN A 132 6.24 9.18 9.60
N ARG A 133 5.58 10.29 9.96
CA ARG A 133 6.05 11.18 11.03
C ARG A 133 5.70 10.68 12.46
N SER A 134 5.22 9.41 12.60
CA SER A 134 5.04 8.52 13.79
C SER A 134 3.56 8.10 14.04
N PRO A 135 3.25 6.80 14.36
CA PRO A 135 3.45 6.21 15.69
C PRO A 135 4.24 4.87 15.67
N ARG A 136 5.14 4.72 16.67
CA ARG A 136 6.00 3.54 16.93
C ARG A 136 5.26 2.18 16.93
N SER A 137 3.96 2.13 17.27
CA SER A 137 3.16 0.90 17.34
C SER A 137 3.02 0.18 16.00
N ALA A 138 2.88 0.92 14.89
CA ALA A 138 2.68 0.34 13.56
C ALA A 138 3.95 -0.35 13.03
N LEU A 139 5.12 0.23 13.28
CA LEU A 139 6.42 -0.38 12.94
C LEU A 139 6.72 -1.61 13.81
N LEU A 140 6.29 -1.63 15.08
CA LEU A 140 6.40 -2.81 15.94
C LEU A 140 5.62 -4.02 15.40
N HIS A 141 4.46 -3.79 14.76
CA HIS A 141 3.71 -4.88 14.11
C HIS A 141 4.46 -5.46 12.91
N VAL A 142 5.22 -4.65 12.17
CA VAL A 142 6.08 -5.13 11.08
C VAL A 142 7.28 -5.92 11.62
N GLY A 143 7.90 -5.44 12.70
CA GLY A 143 9.06 -6.10 13.32
C GLY A 143 8.76 -7.47 13.94
N LYS A 144 7.50 -7.77 14.26
CA LYS A 144 7.05 -9.11 14.71
C LYS A 144 6.84 -10.10 13.56
N ILE A 145 6.78 -9.64 12.31
CA ILE A 145 6.69 -10.48 11.11
C ILE A 145 8.11 -10.70 10.58
N ARG A 146 8.92 -11.44 11.36
CA ARG A 146 10.08 -12.10 10.75
C ARG A 146 9.52 -13.20 9.84
N PRO A 147 10.05 -13.40 8.62
CA PRO A 147 9.79 -14.66 7.93
C PRO A 147 10.25 -15.76 8.88
N SER A 148 9.41 -16.75 9.13
CA SER A 148 9.89 -18.03 9.63
C SER A 148 10.96 -18.46 8.63
N ALA A 149 12.23 -18.28 8.99
CA ALA A 149 13.31 -18.98 8.32
C ALA A 149 12.90 -20.45 8.36
N GLY A 150 12.77 -21.05 7.17
CA GLY A 150 12.50 -22.47 7.05
C GLY A 150 13.51 -23.20 7.92
N SER A 151 13.00 -23.95 8.89
CA SER A 151 13.76 -25.01 9.55
C SER A 151 14.08 -26.10 8.51
N PRO A 152 15.21 -26.81 8.67
CA PRO A 152 15.85 -27.62 7.63
C PRO A 152 14.98 -28.75 7.06
#